data_AF-A0A150H9U2-F1
#
_entry.id   AF-A0A150H9U2-F1
#
_cell.length_a   1.000
_cell.length_b   1.000
_cell.length_c   1.000
_cell.angle_alpha   90.00
_cell.angle_beta   90.00
_cell.angle_gamma   90.00
#
_symmetry.space_group_name_H-M   'P 1'
#
loop_
_entity.id
_entity.type
_entity.pdbx_description
1 polymer ?
#
loop_
_entity_poly.entity_id
_entity_poly.type
_entity_poly.pdbx_seq_one_letter_code
_entity_poly.pdbx_strand_id
1 'polypeptide(L)'
;MWAVRLVPLTRRISRKYDPKFSFLRDVQKIGTREAEGMLILAIVLISLALVFYTIGVWAERLKKTLTWPHVVLFGLGLLFDASGTEVMRRIAAAGNSTMSNAPDGSLAQILSITMAITGLIALILMAVHFFWALIVMIKGTERAKAIFHKFSVTVWAIWLVPYLTGMVSSMVA
;
A
#
# COMPACT_ATOMS: atom_id res chain seq x y z
N MET A 1 -37.94 -53.72 -1.90
CA MET A 1 -37.42 -52.83 -2.96
C MET A 1 -36.08 -52.27 -2.49
N TRP A 2 -34.98 -52.92 -2.89
CA TRP A 2 -33.61 -52.50 -2.59
C TRP A 2 -32.95 -52.06 -3.89
N ALA A 3 -32.79 -50.74 -4.11
CA ALA A 3 -31.99 -50.20 -5.21
C ALA A 3 -30.83 -49.42 -4.60
N VAL A 4 -29.69 -50.09 -4.51
CA VAL A 4 -28.43 -49.54 -4.00
C VAL A 4 -27.95 -48.45 -4.97
N ARG A 5 -27.79 -47.25 -4.43
CA ARG A 5 -27.34 -46.04 -5.13
C ARG A 5 -25.81 -46.08 -5.29
N LEU A 6 -25.30 -46.81 -6.30
CA LEU A 6 -23.87 -46.91 -6.61
C LEU A 6 -23.42 -45.95 -7.71
N VAL A 7 -23.32 -44.65 -7.44
CA VAL A 7 -22.46 -43.68 -8.18
C VAL A 7 -22.22 -42.49 -7.23
N PRO A 8 -21.00 -41.93 -7.01
CA PRO A 8 -19.72 -42.09 -7.74
C PRO A 8 -18.46 -42.15 -6.83
N LEU A 9 -17.78 -43.30 -6.71
CA LEU A 9 -16.38 -43.29 -6.24
C LEU A 9 -15.39 -42.98 -7.37
N THR A 10 -15.73 -43.35 -8.60
CA THR A 10 -14.89 -43.16 -9.80
C THR A 10 -14.68 -41.70 -10.16
N ARG A 11 -15.68 -40.82 -9.97
CA ARG A 11 -15.51 -39.36 -10.20
C ARG A 11 -14.52 -38.70 -9.23
N ARG A 12 -14.43 -39.17 -7.97
CA ARG A 12 -13.46 -38.62 -7.00
C ARG A 12 -12.03 -39.01 -7.35
N ILE A 13 -11.81 -40.24 -7.83
CA ILE A 13 -10.48 -40.75 -8.18
C ILE A 13 -10.03 -40.19 -9.53
N SER A 14 -10.91 -40.13 -10.52
CA SER A 14 -10.63 -39.53 -11.84
C SER A 14 -10.23 -38.06 -11.73
N ARG A 15 -10.88 -37.26 -10.88
CA ARG A 15 -10.53 -35.84 -10.68
C ARG A 15 -9.13 -35.65 -10.07
N LYS A 16 -8.61 -36.64 -9.33
CA LYS A 16 -7.27 -36.60 -8.71
C LYS A 16 -6.13 -36.79 -9.73
N TYR A 17 -6.42 -37.46 -10.85
CA TYR A 17 -5.49 -37.77 -11.93
C TYR A 17 -5.90 -37.14 -13.27
N ASP A 18 -6.77 -36.14 -13.25
CA ASP A 18 -7.10 -35.38 -14.46
C ASP A 18 -5.94 -34.40 -14.75
N PRO A 19 -5.18 -34.59 -15.86
CA PRO A 19 -4.04 -33.74 -16.19
C PRO A 19 -4.45 -32.28 -16.42
N LYS A 20 -5.71 -32.00 -16.78
CA LYS A 20 -6.22 -30.62 -16.84
C LYS A 20 -6.31 -30.01 -15.44
N PHE A 21 -6.69 -30.78 -14.43
CA PHE A 21 -6.85 -30.31 -13.05
C PHE A 21 -5.51 -30.15 -12.32
N SER A 22 -4.46 -30.91 -12.68
CA SER A 22 -3.09 -30.62 -12.22
C SER A 22 -2.53 -29.36 -12.88
N PHE A 23 -2.67 -29.23 -14.21
CA PHE A 23 -2.21 -28.04 -14.93
C PHE A 23 -2.86 -26.75 -14.42
N LEU A 24 -4.18 -26.74 -14.24
CA LEU A 24 -4.89 -25.57 -13.70
C LEU A 24 -4.45 -25.23 -12.26
N ARG A 25 -4.17 -26.24 -11.43
CA ARG A 25 -3.61 -26.00 -10.08
C ARG A 25 -2.21 -25.40 -10.14
N ASP A 26 -1.36 -25.86 -11.05
CA ASP A 26 0.00 -25.34 -11.19
C ASP A 26 -0.02 -23.90 -11.71
N VAL A 27 -0.86 -23.60 -12.71
CA VAL A 27 -1.07 -22.22 -13.20
C VAL A 27 -1.62 -21.31 -12.08
N GLN A 28 -2.61 -21.79 -11.31
CA GLN A 28 -3.16 -21.02 -10.21
C GLN A 28 -2.13 -20.79 -9.08
N LYS A 29 -1.31 -21.79 -8.78
CA LYS A 29 -0.23 -21.71 -7.77
C LYS A 29 0.89 -20.75 -8.19
N ILE A 30 1.19 -20.65 -9.49
CA ILE A 30 2.12 -19.65 -10.01
C ILE A 30 1.50 -18.25 -9.83
N GLY A 31 0.23 -18.07 -10.20
CA GLY A 31 -0.49 -16.81 -10.00
C GLY A 31 -0.54 -16.34 -8.54
N THR A 32 -0.72 -17.26 -7.58
CA THR A 32 -0.70 -16.90 -6.15
C THR A 32 0.70 -16.49 -5.68
N ARG A 33 1.77 -17.16 -6.15
CA ARG A 33 3.15 -16.82 -5.78
C ARG A 33 3.59 -15.45 -6.29
N GLU A 34 3.21 -15.11 -7.51
CA GLU A 34 3.46 -13.77 -8.07
C GLU A 34 2.78 -12.69 -7.22
N ALA A 35 1.51 -12.91 -6.83
CA ALA A 35 0.78 -11.98 -5.98
C ALA A 35 1.35 -11.88 -4.56
N GLU A 36 1.77 -12.99 -3.96
CA GLU A 36 2.47 -13.01 -2.67
C GLU A 36 3.75 -12.16 -2.72
N GLY A 37 4.56 -12.32 -3.78
CA GLY A 37 5.77 -11.53 -3.99
C GLY A 37 5.49 -10.03 -4.13
N MET A 38 4.47 -9.67 -4.90
CA MET A 38 4.04 -8.26 -5.06
C MET A 38 3.52 -7.67 -3.75
N LEU A 39 2.79 -8.43 -2.93
CA LEU A 39 2.29 -7.97 -1.64
C LEU A 39 3.44 -7.66 -0.67
N ILE A 40 4.43 -8.56 -0.59
CA ILE A 40 5.64 -8.33 0.23
C ILE A 40 6.36 -7.07 -0.26
N LEU A 41 6.52 -6.92 -1.58
CA LEU A 41 7.14 -5.73 -2.17
C LEU A 41 6.37 -4.45 -1.79
N ALA A 42 5.04 -4.45 -1.90
CA ALA A 42 4.22 -3.31 -1.53
C ALA A 42 4.40 -2.92 -0.06
N ILE A 43 4.38 -3.90 0.85
CA ILE A 43 4.56 -3.68 2.30
C ILE A 43 5.93 -3.07 2.58
N VAL A 44 6.99 -3.60 1.96
CA VAL A 44 8.36 -3.07 2.12
C VAL A 44 8.44 -1.63 1.61
N LEU A 45 7.88 -1.33 0.43
CA LEU A 45 7.89 0.01 -0.15
C LEU A 45 7.16 1.02 0.75
N ILE A 46 5.94 0.71 1.19
CA ILE A 46 5.19 1.62 2.08
C ILE A 46 5.88 1.78 3.44
N SER A 47 6.51 0.73 3.97
CA SER A 47 7.29 0.82 5.22
C SER A 47 8.51 1.72 5.06
N LEU A 48 9.22 1.62 3.94
CA LEU A 48 10.33 2.53 3.63
C LEU A 48 9.83 3.97 3.47
N ALA A 49 8.69 4.18 2.79
CA ALA A 49 8.08 5.50 2.67
C ALA A 49 7.80 6.12 4.04
N LEU A 50 7.19 5.36 4.96
CA LEU A 50 6.94 5.77 6.34
C LEU A 50 8.23 6.17 7.05
N VAL A 51 9.28 5.34 6.97
CA VAL A 51 10.56 5.61 7.64
C VAL A 51 11.23 6.86 7.08
N PHE A 52 11.43 6.94 5.76
CA PHE A 52 12.12 8.08 5.15
C PHE A 52 11.36 9.38 5.34
N TYR A 53 10.04 9.36 5.16
CA TYR A 53 9.23 10.55 5.31
C TYR A 53 9.19 11.04 6.76
N THR A 54 9.00 10.13 7.71
CA THR A 54 9.01 10.46 9.14
C THR A 54 10.36 11.03 9.56
N ILE A 55 11.48 10.39 9.18
CA ILE A 55 12.81 10.90 9.48
C ILE A 55 13.01 12.29 8.85
N GLY A 56 12.58 12.50 7.61
CA GLY A 56 12.65 13.81 6.95
C GLY A 56 11.94 14.90 7.73
N VAL A 57 10.68 14.66 8.11
CA VAL A 57 9.82 15.65 8.79
C VAL A 57 10.33 15.95 10.19
N TRP A 58 10.71 14.93 10.95
CA TRP A 58 11.21 15.12 12.31
C TRP A 58 12.62 15.73 12.31
N ALA A 59 13.54 15.28 11.45
CA ALA A 59 14.86 15.89 11.33
C ALA A 59 14.77 17.38 10.95
N GLU A 60 13.85 17.73 10.05
CA GLU A 60 13.58 19.12 9.70
C GLU A 60 13.03 19.93 10.89
N ARG A 61 12.06 19.38 11.62
CA ARG A 61 11.50 20.00 12.82
C ARG A 61 12.57 20.23 13.91
N LEU A 62 13.49 19.28 14.10
CA LEU A 62 14.59 19.41 15.05
C LEU A 62 15.55 20.53 14.63
N LYS A 63 15.91 20.61 13.34
CA LYS A 63 16.80 21.66 12.83
C LYS A 63 16.13 23.02 12.69
N LYS A 64 14.79 23.08 12.67
CA LYS A 64 13.98 24.29 12.45
C LYS A 64 14.38 25.08 11.21
N THR A 65 15.03 24.42 10.24
CA THR A 65 15.41 25.01 8.97
C THR A 65 15.43 23.92 7.91
N LEU A 66 14.93 24.25 6.73
CA LEU A 66 14.91 23.35 5.59
C LEU A 66 16.32 23.24 4.98
N THR A 67 16.83 22.02 4.81
CA THR A 67 18.15 21.73 4.21
C THR A 67 18.02 20.67 3.12
N TRP A 68 18.99 20.59 2.20
CA TRP A 68 18.98 19.60 1.10
C TRP A 68 18.76 18.14 1.55
N PRO A 69 19.36 17.66 2.65
CA PRO A 69 19.07 16.32 3.16
C PRO A 69 17.59 16.07 3.45
N HIS A 70 16.85 17.08 3.95
CA HIS A 70 15.41 16.93 4.21
C HIS A 70 14.63 16.76 2.90
N VAL A 71 14.97 17.56 1.89
CA VAL A 71 14.36 17.47 0.55
C VAL A 71 14.61 16.09 -0.06
N VAL A 72 15.83 15.55 0.05
CA VAL A 72 16.14 14.18 -0.41
C VAL A 72 15.29 13.14 0.31
N LEU A 73 15.13 13.25 1.63
CA LEU A 73 14.29 12.34 2.42
C LEU A 73 12.81 12.42 2.02
N PHE A 74 12.29 13.62 1.77
CA PHE A 74 10.93 13.81 1.25
C PHE A 74 10.74 13.17 -0.13
N GLY A 75 11.72 13.34 -1.03
CA GLY A 75 11.70 12.73 -2.36
C GLY A 75 11.77 11.21 -2.31
N LEU A 76 12.62 10.63 -1.45
CA LEU A 76 12.68 9.18 -1.23
C LEU A 76 11.37 8.65 -0.66
N GLY A 77 10.82 9.32 0.36
CA GLY A 77 9.51 8.96 0.92
C GLY A 77 8.43 8.92 -0.16
N LEU A 78 8.35 9.97 -0.99
CA LEU A 78 7.36 10.08 -2.06
C LEU A 78 7.55 9.01 -3.13
N LEU A 79 8.80 8.73 -3.50
CA LEU A 79 9.13 7.71 -4.48
C LEU A 79 8.68 6.32 -4.02
N PHE A 80 8.96 5.97 -2.76
CA PHE A 80 8.55 4.70 -2.19
C PHE A 80 7.03 4.60 -2.02
N ASP A 81 6.36 5.69 -1.62
CA ASP A 81 4.91 5.71 -1.46
C ASP A 81 4.18 5.55 -2.81
N ALA A 82 4.62 6.29 -3.83
CA ALA A 82 4.10 6.19 -5.19
C ALA A 82 4.33 4.79 -5.77
N SER A 83 5.52 4.22 -5.57
CA SER A 83 5.86 2.87 -6.04
C SER A 83 5.02 1.80 -5.31
N GLY A 84 4.88 1.92 -3.98
CA GLY A 84 4.05 1.01 -3.18
C GLY A 84 2.60 1.07 -3.60
N THR A 85 2.05 2.27 -3.79
CA THR A 85 0.67 2.49 -4.27
C THR A 85 0.46 1.89 -5.67
N GLU A 86 1.42 2.03 -6.59
CA GLU A 86 1.31 1.42 -7.92
C GLU A 86 1.36 -0.12 -7.86
N VAL A 87 2.19 -0.71 -7.00
CA VAL A 87 2.20 -2.16 -6.79
C VAL A 87 0.86 -2.63 -6.22
N MET A 88 0.30 -1.92 -5.23
CA MET A 88 -1.03 -2.21 -4.68
C MET A 88 -2.14 -2.12 -5.74
N ARG A 89 -2.08 -1.10 -6.61
CA ARG A 89 -3.02 -0.93 -7.73
C ARG A 89 -2.96 -2.12 -8.69
N ARG A 90 -1.76 -2.62 -8.99
CA ARG A 90 -1.56 -3.81 -9.84
C ARG A 90 -2.09 -5.07 -9.19
N ILE A 91 -1.90 -5.25 -7.87
CA ILE A 91 -2.45 -6.38 -7.11
C ILE A 91 -3.99 -6.36 -7.16
N ALA A 92 -4.59 -5.19 -6.95
CA ALA A 92 -6.05 -5.02 -7.02
C ALA A 92 -6.58 -5.31 -8.44
N ALA A 93 -5.88 -4.84 -9.48
CA ALA A 93 -6.24 -5.10 -10.88
C ALA A 93 -6.11 -6.58 -11.29
N ALA A 94 -5.19 -7.32 -10.66
CA ALA A 94 -4.99 -8.75 -10.87
C ALA A 94 -6.06 -9.63 -10.18
N GLY A 95 -6.97 -9.04 -9.39
CA GLY A 95 -8.02 -9.78 -8.67
C GLY A 95 -7.52 -10.62 -7.49
N ASN A 96 -6.24 -10.49 -7.13
CA ASN A 96 -5.59 -11.27 -6.05
C ASN A 96 -5.57 -10.52 -4.70
N SER A 97 -6.36 -9.46 -4.54
CA SER A 97 -6.41 -8.71 -3.28
C SER A 97 -7.15 -9.49 -2.20
N THR A 98 -6.41 -10.05 -1.24
CA THR A 98 -6.95 -10.50 0.06
C THR A 98 -7.71 -9.38 0.79
N MET A 99 -7.34 -8.12 0.52
CA MET A 99 -7.96 -6.90 1.04
C MET A 99 -9.39 -6.63 0.52
N SER A 100 -9.81 -7.32 -0.56
CA SER A 100 -11.15 -7.19 -1.16
C SER A 100 -12.07 -8.38 -0.89
N ASN A 101 -11.64 -9.37 -0.10
CA ASN A 101 -12.46 -10.54 0.25
C ASN A 101 -13.28 -10.33 1.54
N ALA A 102 -13.27 -9.11 2.09
CA ALA A 102 -14.08 -8.77 3.24
C ALA A 102 -15.58 -8.87 2.86
N PRO A 103 -16.44 -9.42 3.73
CA PRO A 103 -17.88 -9.46 3.48
C PRO A 103 -18.43 -8.07 3.17
N ASP A 104 -19.35 -7.99 2.22
CA ASP A 104 -20.00 -6.73 1.85
C ASP A 104 -20.64 -6.06 3.08
N GLY A 105 -20.30 -4.79 3.31
CA GLY A 105 -20.75 -3.99 4.45
C GLY A 105 -19.93 -4.15 5.74
N SER A 106 -18.86 -4.95 5.74
CA SER A 106 -17.97 -5.09 6.90
C SER A 106 -17.17 -3.80 7.18
N LEU A 107 -16.78 -3.61 8.44
CA LEU A 107 -15.90 -2.50 8.85
C LEU A 107 -14.56 -2.53 8.08
N ALA A 108 -14.03 -3.73 7.80
CA ALA A 108 -12.81 -3.92 7.01
C ALA A 108 -12.92 -3.34 5.59
N GLN A 109 -14.06 -3.54 4.92
CA GLN A 109 -14.32 -3.01 3.57
C GLN A 109 -14.44 -1.48 3.58
N ILE A 110 -15.14 -0.92 4.57
CA ILE A 110 -15.26 0.55 4.70
C ILE A 110 -13.89 1.18 4.93
N LEU A 111 -13.07 0.57 5.79
CA LEU A 111 -11.70 1.02 6.06
C LEU A 111 -10.79 0.89 4.83
N SER A 112 -10.92 -0.16 4.02
CA SER A 112 -10.09 -0.35 2.82
C SER A 112 -10.43 0.65 1.72
N ILE A 113 -11.73 0.95 1.51
CA ILE A 113 -12.16 2.01 0.59
C ILE A 113 -11.69 3.38 1.09
N THR A 114 -11.82 3.63 2.39
CA THR A 114 -11.37 4.88 3.03
C THR A 114 -9.87 5.06 2.87
N MET A 115 -9.09 4.00 3.11
CA MET A 115 -7.64 3.98 2.88
C MET A 115 -7.31 4.32 1.43
N ALA A 116 -7.99 3.72 0.45
CA ALA A 116 -7.69 3.96 -0.96
C ALA A 116 -7.91 5.44 -1.36
N ILE A 117 -9.02 6.04 -0.93
CA ILE A 117 -9.34 7.45 -1.23
C ILE A 117 -8.39 8.39 -0.48
N THR A 118 -8.24 8.21 0.83
CA THR A 118 -7.37 9.06 1.65
C THR A 118 -5.90 8.87 1.29
N GLY A 119 -5.51 7.69 0.81
CA GLY A 119 -4.18 7.36 0.32
C GLY A 119 -3.81 8.15 -0.93
N LEU A 120 -4.71 8.23 -1.91
CA LEU A 120 -4.49 9.05 -3.10
C LEU A 120 -4.36 10.54 -2.74
N ILE A 121 -5.22 11.04 -1.84
CA ILE A 121 -5.15 12.43 -1.37
C ILE A 121 -3.82 12.68 -0.65
N ALA A 122 -3.40 11.77 0.21
CA ALA A 122 -2.12 11.85 0.92
C ALA A 122 -0.92 11.84 -0.02
N LEU A 123 -0.94 11.00 -1.06
CA LEU A 123 0.13 10.92 -2.06
C LEU A 123 0.25 12.23 -2.85
N ILE A 124 -0.89 12.81 -3.27
CA ILE A 124 -0.91 14.12 -3.94
C ILE A 124 -0.40 15.21 -3.00
N LEU A 125 -0.85 15.22 -1.75
CA LEU A 125 -0.44 16.21 -0.76
C LEU A 125 1.07 16.12 -0.46
N MET A 126 1.60 14.90 -0.37
CA MET A 126 3.02 14.62 -0.20
C MET A 126 3.84 15.09 -1.42
N ALA A 127 3.33 14.89 -2.63
CA ALA A 127 3.96 15.39 -3.85
C ALA A 127 4.02 16.92 -3.86
N VAL A 128 2.88 17.59 -3.59
CA VAL A 128 2.82 19.05 -3.46
C VAL A 128 3.80 19.55 -2.40
N HIS A 129 3.87 18.87 -1.26
CA HIS A 129 4.81 19.19 -0.19
C HIS A 129 6.27 19.09 -0.63
N PHE A 130 6.65 18.03 -1.35
CA PHE A 130 7.99 17.86 -1.90
C PHE A 130 8.36 18.94 -2.91
N PHE A 131 7.48 19.24 -3.86
CA PHE A 131 7.71 20.32 -4.83
C PHE A 131 7.80 21.69 -4.15
N TRP A 132 6.97 21.93 -3.14
CA TRP A 132 7.06 23.15 -2.34
C TRP A 132 8.40 23.23 -1.59
N ALA A 133 8.89 22.11 -1.05
CA ALA A 133 10.21 22.03 -0.43
C ALA A 133 11.34 22.38 -1.41
N LEU A 134 11.27 21.89 -2.65
CA LEU A 134 12.22 22.25 -3.72
C LEU A 134 12.19 23.75 -4.03
N ILE A 135 11.00 24.33 -4.18
CA ILE A 135 10.83 25.76 -4.46
C ILE A 135 11.40 26.60 -3.31
N VAL A 136 11.08 26.26 -2.05
CA VAL A 136 11.58 26.96 -0.86
C VAL A 136 13.09 26.77 -0.70
N MET A 137 13.64 25.62 -1.09
CA MET A 137 15.08 25.37 -1.06
C MET A 137 15.83 26.28 -2.05
N ILE A 138 15.36 26.36 -3.30
CA ILE A 138 16.06 27.04 -4.40
C ILE A 138 15.84 28.56 -4.35
N LYS A 139 14.61 29.00 -4.07
CA LYS A 139 14.18 30.40 -4.19
C LYS A 139 13.66 31.00 -2.87
N GLY A 140 13.54 30.21 -1.81
CA GLY A 140 12.95 30.66 -0.55
C GLY A 140 13.88 31.53 0.27
N THR A 141 13.28 32.45 1.03
CA THR A 141 13.98 33.27 2.02
C THR A 141 14.35 32.43 3.25
N GLU A 142 15.32 32.89 4.04
CA GLU A 142 15.69 32.25 5.31
C GLU A 142 14.50 32.13 6.27
N ARG A 143 13.60 33.12 6.26
CA ARG A 143 12.35 33.07 7.02
C ARG A 143 11.44 31.93 6.54
N ALA A 144 11.30 31.75 5.22
CA ALA A 144 10.47 30.67 4.67
C ALA A 144 11.02 29.28 5.04
N LYS A 145 12.35 29.09 4.93
CA LYS A 145 13.02 27.85 5.35
C LYS A 145 12.86 27.60 6.86
N ALA A 146 12.87 28.64 7.69
CA ALA A 146 12.75 28.53 9.13
C ALA A 146 11.34 28.12 9.62
N ILE A 147 10.28 28.45 8.87
CA ILE A 147 8.90 28.13 9.25
C ILE A 147 8.32 26.90 8.54
N PHE A 148 9.02 26.36 7.55
CA PHE A 148 8.56 25.25 6.70
C PHE A 148 8.13 24.02 7.51
N HIS A 149 8.87 23.68 8.56
CA HIS A 149 8.59 22.54 9.44
C HIS A 149 7.16 22.50 10.00
N LYS A 150 6.51 23.66 10.21
CA LYS A 150 5.12 23.71 10.67
C LYS A 150 4.16 23.14 9.63
N PHE A 151 4.43 23.39 8.36
CA PHE A 151 3.68 22.82 7.25
C PHE A 151 3.99 21.33 7.08
N SER A 152 5.26 20.94 7.15
CA SER A 152 5.69 19.54 7.02
C SER A 152 5.04 18.63 8.04
N VAL A 153 4.95 19.05 9.31
CA VAL A 153 4.29 18.28 10.37
C VAL A 153 2.81 18.07 10.09
N THR A 154 2.10 19.09 9.58
CA THR A 154 0.69 18.99 9.22
C THR A 154 0.48 18.01 8.07
N VAL A 155 1.28 18.11 7.01
CA VAL A 155 1.19 17.19 5.87
C VAL A 155 1.50 15.77 6.29
N TRP A 156 2.52 15.57 7.13
CA TRP A 156 2.86 14.26 7.70
C TRP A 156 1.73 13.65 8.52
N ALA A 157 1.07 14.44 9.37
CA ALA A 157 -0.06 13.96 10.17
C ALA A 157 -1.24 13.51 9.30
N ILE A 158 -1.56 14.27 8.24
CA ILE A 158 -2.60 13.89 7.27
C ILE A 158 -2.20 12.62 6.51
N TRP A 159 -0.95 12.52 6.09
CA TRP A 159 -0.42 11.37 5.38
C TRP A 159 -0.46 10.08 6.20
N LEU A 160 -0.42 10.17 7.54
CA LEU A 160 -0.49 9.00 8.42
C LEU A 160 -1.89 8.35 8.45
N VAL A 161 -2.95 9.09 8.10
CA VAL A 161 -4.35 8.59 8.12
C VAL A 161 -4.54 7.35 7.24
N PRO A 162 -4.22 7.36 5.93
CA PRO A 162 -4.37 6.17 5.09
C PRO A 162 -3.55 4.99 5.61
N TYR A 163 -2.31 5.21 6.02
CA TYR A 163 -1.45 4.15 6.57
C TYR A 163 -2.11 3.45 7.77
N LEU A 164 -2.63 4.22 8.73
CA LEU A 164 -3.31 3.67 9.90
C LEU A 164 -4.63 2.97 9.53
N THR A 165 -5.44 3.56 8.63
CA THR A 165 -6.69 2.91 8.19
C THR A 165 -6.44 1.58 7.49
N GLY A 166 -5.39 1.48 6.66
CA GLY A 166 -4.98 0.23 6.01
C GLY A 166 -4.51 -0.82 7.00
N MET A 167 -3.69 -0.43 7.98
CA MET A 167 -3.27 -1.32 9.06
C MET A 167 -4.46 -1.86 9.84
N VAL A 168 -5.37 -0.98 10.28
CA VAL A 168 -6.56 -1.39 11.04
C VAL A 168 -7.47 -2.29 10.20
N SER A 169 -7.69 -1.95 8.92
CA SER A 169 -8.44 -2.81 7.98
C SER A 169 -7.88 -4.23 7.96
N SER A 170 -6.55 -4.39 7.88
CA SER A 170 -5.91 -5.71 7.87
C SER A 170 -6.02 -6.47 9.19
N MET A 171 -6.20 -5.79 10.33
CA MET A 171 -6.35 -6.45 11.63
C MET A 171 -7.78 -6.91 11.90
N VAL A 172 -8.77 -6.28 11.26
CA VAL A 172 -10.21 -6.55 11.46
C VAL A 172 -10.84 -7.34 10.30
N ALA A 173 -10.11 -7.53 9.19
CA ALA A 173 -10.47 -8.38 8.05
C ALA A 173 -10.27 -9.87 8.35
#